data_AF-A0A4R4Y7U7-F1
#
_entry.id   AF-A0A4R4Y7U7-F1
#
_cell.length_a   1.000
_cell.length_b   1.000
_cell.length_c   1.000
_cell.angle_alpha   90.00
_cell.angle_beta   90.00
_cell.angle_gamma   90.00
#
_symmetry.space_group_name_H-M   'P 1'
#
loop_
_entity.id
_entity.type
_entity.pdbx_description
1 polymer ?
#
loop_
_entity_poly.entity_id
_entity_poly.type
_entity_poly.pdbx_seq_one_letter_code
_entity_poly.pdbx_strand_id
1 'polypeptide(L)'
;MDKVELQIMTGRCWTVLQRPDRAIPALTRALDRYDDAHARDKSLYLTWLAEAHIDADEIPRAARTLGDAIGLGGDVASSRPRKRVSEVVERLRPHASVPAVTEVIDQAKTMSPA
;
A
#
# COMPACT_ATOMS: atom_id res chain seq x y z
N MET A 1 14.59 -0.34 -17.67
CA MET A 1 13.80 -0.75 -16.50
C MET A 1 14.79 -1.00 -15.37
N ASP A 2 14.63 -0.29 -14.26
CA ASP A 2 15.46 -0.47 -13.07
C ASP A 2 15.22 -1.88 -12.47
N LYS A 3 16.27 -2.51 -11.95
CA LYS A 3 16.19 -3.83 -11.30
C LYS A 3 15.26 -3.79 -10.09
N VAL A 4 15.16 -2.66 -9.39
CA VAL A 4 14.25 -2.49 -8.25
C VAL A 4 12.80 -2.50 -8.72
N GLU A 5 12.46 -1.73 -9.75
CA GLU A 5 11.09 -1.69 -10.30
C GLU A 5 10.62 -3.05 -10.85
N LEU A 6 11.52 -3.83 -11.47
CA LEU A 6 11.19 -5.19 -11.90
C LEU A 6 10.79 -6.09 -10.72
N GLN A 7 11.48 -5.95 -9.58
CA GLN A 7 11.15 -6.68 -8.36
C GLN A 7 9.82 -6.22 -7.76
N ILE A 8 9.52 -4.93 -7.83
CA ILE A 8 8.22 -4.37 -7.42
C ILE A 8 7.10 -4.93 -8.31
N MET A 9 7.28 -4.94 -9.63
CA MET A 9 6.28 -5.53 -10.54
C MET A 9 6.10 -7.03 -10.30
N THR A 10 7.17 -7.76 -10.01
CA THR A 10 7.08 -9.18 -9.61
C THR A 10 6.28 -9.34 -8.32
N GLY A 11 6.56 -8.50 -7.30
CA GLY A 11 5.83 -8.48 -6.05
C GLY A 11 4.34 -8.20 -6.25
N ARG A 12 4.01 -7.21 -7.09
CA ARG A 12 2.63 -6.91 -7.50
C ARG A 12 1.94 -8.12 -8.13
N CYS A 13 2.60 -8.83 -9.04
CA CYS A 13 2.02 -10.04 -9.64
C CYS A 13 1.65 -11.07 -8.56
N TRP A 14 2.50 -11.25 -7.54
CA TRP A 14 2.16 -12.12 -6.41
C TRP A 14 1.01 -11.59 -5.54
N THR A 15 0.90 -10.28 -5.32
CA THR A 15 -0.26 -9.68 -4.63
C THR A 15 -1.55 -9.96 -5.40
N VAL A 16 -1.57 -9.74 -6.71
CA VAL A 16 -2.76 -9.99 -7.56
C VAL A 16 -3.15 -11.47 -7.55
N LEU A 17 -2.17 -12.37 -7.46
CA LEU A 17 -2.39 -13.81 -7.35
C LEU A 17 -2.73 -14.27 -5.92
N GLN A 18 -2.89 -13.36 -4.97
CA GLN A 18 -3.12 -13.65 -3.54
C GLN A 18 -2.10 -14.63 -2.97
N ARG A 19 -0.82 -14.40 -3.28
CA ARG A 19 0.33 -15.16 -2.78
C ARG A 19 1.14 -14.32 -1.80
N PRO A 20 0.60 -14.05 -0.59
CA PRO A 20 1.24 -13.17 0.39
C PRO A 20 2.64 -13.66 0.80
N ASP A 21 2.83 -14.99 0.85
CA ASP A 21 4.10 -15.67 1.12
C ASP A 21 5.23 -15.25 0.18
N ARG A 22 4.89 -14.89 -1.07
CA ARG A 22 5.83 -14.42 -2.08
C ARG A 22 5.83 -12.91 -2.23
N ALA A 23 4.65 -12.30 -2.15
CA ALA A 23 4.44 -10.87 -2.39
C ALA A 23 5.16 -10.02 -1.34
N ILE A 24 4.92 -10.30 -0.05
CA ILE A 24 5.49 -9.52 1.06
C ILE A 24 7.02 -9.46 0.98
N PRO A 25 7.77 -10.58 0.98
CA PRO A 25 9.23 -10.50 0.98
C PRO A 25 9.79 -9.88 -0.30
N ALA A 26 9.11 -10.02 -1.45
CA ALA A 26 9.52 -9.36 -2.69
C ALA A 26 9.34 -7.84 -2.62
N LEU A 27 8.15 -7.38 -2.20
CA LEU A 27 7.81 -5.97 -2.12
C LEU A 27 8.60 -5.25 -1.02
N THR A 28 8.69 -5.81 0.20
CA THR A 28 9.47 -5.21 1.30
C THR A 28 10.91 -4.96 0.87
N ARG A 29 11.62 -5.99 0.38
CA ARG A 29 13.01 -5.84 -0.05
C ARG A 29 13.18 -4.83 -1.17
N ALA A 30 12.22 -4.73 -2.09
CA ALA A 30 12.33 -3.80 -3.21
C ALA A 30 12.04 -2.35 -2.76
N LEU A 31 11.03 -2.15 -1.91
CA LEU A 31 10.65 -0.85 -1.38
C LEU A 31 11.67 -0.25 -0.41
N ASP A 32 12.40 -1.09 0.34
CA ASP A 32 13.52 -0.64 1.18
C ASP A 32 14.67 -0.02 0.37
N ARG A 33 14.78 -0.38 -0.92
CA ARG A 33 15.80 0.13 -1.85
C ARG A 33 15.27 1.15 -2.85
N TYR A 34 13.96 1.39 -2.84
CA TYR A 34 13.32 2.35 -3.74
C TYR A 34 13.40 3.75 -3.12
N ASP A 35 13.96 4.70 -3.87
CA ASP A 35 14.24 6.05 -3.41
C ASP A 35 12.96 6.83 -3.05
N ASP A 36 12.96 7.47 -1.88
CA ASP A 36 11.86 8.31 -1.41
C ASP A 36 11.68 9.58 -2.25
N ALA A 37 12.69 9.98 -3.04
CA ALA A 37 12.54 11.05 -4.04
C ALA A 37 11.44 10.74 -5.07
N HIS A 38 11.08 9.46 -5.25
CA HIS A 38 9.98 8.99 -6.10
C HIS A 38 8.72 8.70 -5.27
N ALA A 39 8.39 9.61 -4.33
CA ALA A 39 7.31 9.45 -3.34
C ALA A 39 5.95 9.03 -3.94
N ARG A 40 5.61 9.54 -5.13
CA ARG A 40 4.36 9.18 -5.84
C ARG A 40 4.30 7.71 -6.20
N ASP A 41 5.37 7.17 -6.78
CA ASP A 41 5.42 5.79 -7.23
C ASP A 41 5.57 4.86 -6.02
N LYS A 42 6.39 5.25 -5.03
CA LYS A 42 6.53 4.51 -3.77
C LYS A 42 5.20 4.40 -3.03
N SER A 43 4.43 5.50 -2.95
CA SER A 43 3.06 5.51 -2.41
C SER A 43 2.17 4.49 -3.12
N LEU A 44 2.17 4.48 -4.46
CA LEU A 44 1.42 3.49 -5.23
C LEU A 44 1.85 2.05 -4.89
N TYR A 45 3.15 1.80 -4.82
CA TYR A 45 3.70 0.46 -4.60
C TYR A 45 3.43 -0.08 -3.20
N LEU A 46 3.45 0.80 -2.19
CA LEU A 46 3.05 0.45 -0.82
C LEU A 46 1.60 -0.05 -0.74
N THR A 47 0.70 0.39 -1.63
CA THR A 47 -0.67 -0.15 -1.66
C THR A 47 -0.71 -1.66 -1.98
N TRP A 48 0.19 -2.17 -2.83
CA TRP A 48 0.27 -3.61 -3.11
C TRP A 48 0.89 -4.40 -1.95
N LEU A 49 1.77 -3.77 -1.16
CA LEU A 49 2.30 -4.40 0.06
C LEU A 49 1.21 -4.44 1.15
N ALA A 50 0.44 -3.36 1.31
CA ALA A 50 -0.69 -3.34 2.22
C ALA A 50 -1.72 -4.43 1.87
N GLU A 51 -2.10 -4.58 0.60
CA GLU A 51 -2.98 -5.68 0.15
C GLU A 51 -2.41 -7.06 0.45
N ALA A 52 -1.11 -7.26 0.22
CA ALA A 52 -0.46 -8.54 0.54
C ALA A 52 -0.49 -8.83 2.05
N HIS A 53 -0.38 -7.81 2.90
CA HIS A 53 -0.58 -7.97 4.35
C HIS A 53 -2.03 -8.30 4.70
N ILE A 54 -3.03 -7.78 3.99
CA ILE A 54 -4.44 -8.18 4.17
C ILE A 54 -4.61 -9.66 3.81
N ASP A 55 -4.08 -10.09 2.66
CA ASP A 55 -4.15 -11.49 2.22
C ASP A 55 -3.42 -12.46 3.18
N ALA A 56 -2.48 -11.94 3.99
CA ALA A 56 -1.76 -12.68 5.01
C ALA A 56 -2.43 -12.66 6.40
N ASP A 57 -3.60 -12.02 6.54
CA ASP A 57 -4.26 -11.74 7.83
C ASP A 57 -3.42 -10.88 8.80
N GLU A 58 -2.43 -10.14 8.28
CA GLU A 58 -1.58 -9.21 9.04
C GLU A 58 -2.24 -7.81 9.12
N ILE A 59 -3.49 -7.73 9.55
CA ILE A 59 -4.34 -6.53 9.46
C ILE A 59 -3.70 -5.26 10.05
N PRO A 60 -3.12 -5.26 11.28
CA PRO A 60 -2.49 -4.05 11.81
C PRO A 60 -1.30 -3.57 10.98
N ARG A 61 -0.59 -4.50 10.33
CA ARG A 61 0.55 -4.18 9.48
C ARG A 61 0.08 -3.62 8.14
N ALA A 62 -0.95 -4.21 7.55
CA ALA A 62 -1.60 -3.68 6.35
C ALA A 62 -2.03 -2.22 6.54
N ALA A 63 -2.67 -1.92 7.67
CA ALA A 63 -3.12 -0.56 7.98
C ALA A 63 -1.95 0.42 8.11
N ARG A 64 -0.87 0.06 8.82
CA ARG A 64 0.33 0.91 8.92
C ARG A 64 0.99 1.15 7.56
N THR A 65 1.17 0.10 6.76
CA THR A 65 1.73 0.22 5.40
C THR A 65 0.88 1.12 4.50
N LEU A 66 -0.45 1.07 4.64
CA LEU A 66 -1.34 1.99 3.94
C LEU A 66 -1.21 3.42 4.46
N GLY A 67 -1.01 3.62 5.76
CA GLY A 67 -0.72 4.92 6.35
C GLY A 67 0.57 5.55 5.80
N ASP A 68 1.63 4.74 5.63
CA ASP A 68 2.87 5.16 4.98
C ASP A 68 2.63 5.56 3.52
N ALA A 69 1.82 4.79 2.80
CA ALA A 69 1.43 5.11 1.42
C ALA A 69 0.70 6.46 1.33
N ILE A 70 -0.20 6.74 2.26
CA ILE A 70 -0.94 8.01 2.33
C ILE A 70 0.02 9.16 2.67
N GLY A 71 0.89 8.98 3.66
CA GLY A 71 1.87 9.99 4.08
C GLY A 71 2.81 10.40 2.95
N LEU A 72 3.29 9.44 2.15
CA LEU A 72 4.13 9.71 0.98
C LEU A 72 3.34 10.30 -0.21
N GLY A 73 2.04 10.02 -0.30
CA GLY A 73 1.18 10.43 -1.41
C GLY A 73 0.46 11.76 -1.22
N GLY A 74 0.56 12.38 -0.03
CA GLY A 74 -0.28 13.51 0.42
C GLY A 74 -0.27 14.74 -0.49
N ASP A 75 0.86 15.09 -1.09
CA ASP A 75 1.00 16.28 -1.94
C ASP A 75 0.74 16.03 -3.43
N VAL A 76 0.43 14.78 -3.81
CA VAL A 76 0.37 14.41 -5.22
C VAL A 76 -1.04 14.67 -5.78
N ALA A 77 -1.13 15.58 -6.75
CA ALA A 77 -2.32 15.85 -7.58
C ALA A 77 -2.64 14.70 -8.56
N SER A 78 -2.60 13.45 -8.10
CA SER A 78 -2.74 12.25 -8.93
C SER A 78 -3.93 11.40 -8.51
N SER A 79 -4.82 11.11 -9.46
CA SER A 79 -5.98 10.23 -9.26
C SER A 79 -5.61 8.76 -8.99
N ARG A 80 -4.46 8.28 -9.49
CA ARG A 80 -4.11 6.85 -9.45
C ARG A 80 -3.75 6.29 -8.05
N PRO A 81 -2.82 6.87 -7.27
CA PRO A 81 -2.57 6.43 -5.90
C PRO A 81 -3.81 6.57 -5.01
N ARG A 82 -4.60 7.63 -5.19
CA ARG A 82 -5.86 7.84 -4.45
C ARG A 82 -6.86 6.72 -4.69
N LYS A 83 -7.12 6.35 -5.94
CA LYS A 83 -7.99 5.23 -6.28
C LYS A 83 -7.53 3.94 -5.60
N ARG A 84 -6.22 3.67 -5.63
CA ARG A 84 -5.63 2.48 -5.01
C ARG A 84 -5.76 2.50 -3.49
N VAL A 85 -5.47 3.62 -2.83
CA VAL A 85 -5.71 3.77 -1.39
C VAL A 85 -7.16 3.48 -1.04
N SER A 86 -8.11 4.02 -1.80
CA SER A 86 -9.54 3.74 -1.59
C SER A 86 -9.87 2.26 -1.71
N GLU A 87 -9.33 1.55 -2.71
CA GLU A 87 -9.52 0.11 -2.88
C GLU A 87 -9.00 -0.69 -1.67
N VAL A 88 -7.83 -0.32 -1.11
CA VAL A 88 -7.29 -0.98 0.09
C VAL A 88 -8.11 -0.62 1.35
N VAL A 89 -8.57 0.62 1.48
CA VAL A 89 -9.47 1.05 2.57
C VAL A 89 -10.73 0.19 2.60
N GLU A 90 -11.38 -0.02 1.46
CA GLU A 90 -12.58 -0.86 1.38
C GLU A 90 -12.31 -2.30 1.85
N ARG A 91 -11.13 -2.85 1.55
CA ARG A 91 -10.72 -4.17 2.04
C ARG A 91 -10.45 -4.21 3.55
N LEU A 92 -10.03 -3.09 4.15
CA LEU A 92 -9.77 -2.99 5.58
C LEU A 92 -11.03 -2.72 6.42
N ARG A 93 -12.08 -2.12 5.84
CA ARG A 93 -13.33 -1.78 6.56
C ARG A 93 -13.93 -2.90 7.40
N PRO A 94 -13.96 -4.18 6.98
CA PRO A 94 -14.46 -5.27 7.81
C PRO A 94 -13.72 -5.43 9.14
N HIS A 95 -12.51 -4.90 9.25
CA HIS A 95 -11.64 -4.98 10.43
C HIS A 95 -11.58 -3.68 11.23
N ALA A 96 -12.62 -2.83 11.15
CA ALA A 96 -12.67 -1.53 11.82
C ALA A 96 -12.59 -1.58 13.36
N SER A 97 -12.65 -2.76 13.99
CA SER A 97 -12.37 -2.95 15.41
C SER A 97 -10.87 -2.88 15.76
N VAL A 98 -9.98 -3.01 14.77
CA VAL A 98 -8.54 -2.86 14.94
C VAL A 98 -8.18 -1.36 14.96
N PRO A 99 -7.56 -0.81 16.02
CA PRO A 99 -7.30 0.62 16.14
C PRO A 99 -6.55 1.23 14.93
N ALA A 100 -5.50 0.54 14.47
CA ALA A 100 -4.73 0.98 13.30
C ALA A 100 -5.59 1.09 12.02
N VAL A 101 -6.63 0.27 11.89
CA VAL A 101 -7.57 0.34 10.76
C VAL A 101 -8.44 1.57 10.85
N THR A 102 -8.96 1.90 12.03
CA THR A 102 -9.73 3.14 12.22
C THR A 102 -8.87 4.37 11.91
N GLU A 103 -7.65 4.40 12.43
CA GLU A 103 -6.69 5.49 12.19
C GLU A 103 -6.41 5.71 10.70
N VAL A 104 -6.11 4.65 9.95
CA VAL A 104 -5.81 4.79 8.52
C VAL A 104 -7.04 5.13 7.68
N ILE A 105 -8.24 4.68 8.08
CA ILE A 105 -9.49 5.08 7.44
C ILE A 105 -9.73 6.58 7.63
N ASP A 106 -9.46 7.11 8.83
CA ASP A 106 -9.58 8.54 9.10
C ASP A 106 -8.52 9.35 8.33
N GLN A 107 -7.29 8.86 8.26
CA GLN A 107 -6.23 9.46 7.43
C GLN A 107 -6.59 9.46 5.94
N ALA A 108 -7.24 8.41 5.43
CA ALA A 108 -7.68 8.36 4.05
C ALA A 108 -8.78 9.38 3.73
N LYS A 109 -9.63 9.75 4.71
CA LYS A 109 -10.65 10.81 4.53
C LYS A 109 -10.01 12.17 4.32
N THR A 110 -8.87 12.46 4.95
CA THR A 110 -8.19 13.76 4.78
C THR A 110 -7.54 13.91 3.41
N MET A 111 -7.39 12.83 2.64
CA MET A 111 -7.01 12.89 1.23
C MET A 111 -8.12 13.43 0.30
N SER A 112 -9.32 13.75 0.83
CA SER A 112 -10.57 14.30 0.26
C SER A 112 -10.74 14.39 -1.27
N PRO A 113 -11.97 14.12 -1.77
CA PRO A 113 -12.22 13.79 -3.18
C PRO A 113 -12.00 14.99 -4.10
N ALA A 114 -11.62 14.68 -5.35
CA ALA A 114 -11.77 15.61 -6.46
C ALA A 114 -13.24 15.93 -6.71
#